data_AF-A0A3M1H557-F1
#
_entry.id   AF-A0A3M1H557-F1
#
_cell.length_a   1.000
_cell.length_b   1.000
_cell.length_c   1.000
_cell.angle_alpha   90.00
_cell.angle_beta   90.00
_cell.angle_gamma   90.00
#
_symmetry.space_group_name_H-M   'P 1'
#
loop_
_entity.id
_entity.type
_entity.pdbx_description
1 polymer ?
#
loop_
_entity_poly.entity_id
_entity_poly.type
_entity_poly.pdbx_seq_one_letter_code
_entity_poly.pdbx_strand_id
1 'polypeptide(L)'
;MVADLQSREQRLRKQAELQSLYLNLSSLREREASYIAVSAAVPELLTHQIDDLRRQINQVEDELLALGDESLDTPARRAYVDGLTAEQSGNFDAALKLYRQAARTSHPDADAAIRSVRYKIRAAKNRPVGTAPWIGGSASGRRFRLSAGLVGLVLLSLVAVTIAAVSSWRRSPAPPPVAAAT
;
A
#
# COMPACT_ATOMS: atom_id res chain seq x y z
N MET A 1 34.98 -16.46 22.52
CA MET A 1 33.85 -17.20 23.14
C MET A 1 32.59 -16.34 23.27
N VAL A 2 32.51 -15.30 24.12
CA VAL A 2 31.28 -14.49 24.24
C VAL A 2 30.92 -13.73 22.95
N ALA A 3 31.91 -13.18 22.24
CA ALA A 3 31.69 -12.50 20.95
C ALA A 3 31.16 -13.44 19.85
N ASP A 4 31.58 -14.71 19.85
CA ASP A 4 31.14 -15.71 18.87
C ASP A 4 29.67 -16.10 19.09
N LEU A 5 29.26 -16.20 20.35
CA LEU A 5 27.86 -16.45 20.72
C LEU A 5 26.96 -15.30 20.29
N GLN A 6 27.36 -14.05 20.55
CA GLN A 6 26.61 -12.87 20.12
C GLN A 6 26.48 -12.79 18.59
N SER A 7 27.57 -13.07 17.85
CA SER A 7 27.53 -13.13 16.37
C SER A 7 26.58 -14.22 15.86
N ARG A 8 26.54 -15.37 16.52
CA ARG A 8 25.64 -16.47 16.16
C ARG A 8 24.19 -16.12 16.44
N GLU A 9 23.88 -15.54 17.60
CA GLU A 9 22.54 -15.09 17.94
C GLU A 9 22.02 -14.02 16.98
N GLN A 10 22.85 -13.04 16.62
CA GLN A 10 22.49 -12.00 15.65
C GLN A 10 22.16 -12.61 14.28
N ARG A 11 22.94 -13.60 13.82
CA ARG A 11 22.66 -14.31 12.56
C ARG A 11 21.33 -15.06 12.61
N LEU A 12 21.05 -15.76 13.69
CA LEU A 12 19.79 -16.50 13.86
C LEU A 12 18.59 -15.55 13.92
N ARG A 13 18.70 -14.40 14.61
CA ARG A 13 17.65 -13.37 14.64
C ARG A 13 17.37 -12.82 13.25
N LYS A 14 18.42 -12.47 12.48
CA LYS A 14 18.27 -12.02 11.09
C LYS A 14 17.61 -13.08 10.20
N GLN A 15 17.98 -14.35 10.35
CA GLN A 15 17.37 -15.44 9.58
C GLN A 15 15.89 -15.62 9.93
N ALA A 16 15.52 -15.54 11.21
CA ALA A 16 14.12 -15.63 11.63
C ALA A 16 13.29 -14.44 11.11
N GLU A 17 13.86 -13.24 11.13
CA GLU A 17 13.24 -12.02 10.59
C GLU A 17 12.97 -12.16 9.08
N LEU A 18 13.97 -12.57 8.30
CA LEU A 18 13.82 -12.82 6.86
C LEU A 18 12.71 -13.84 6.58
N GLN A 19 12.68 -14.96 7.31
CA GLN A 19 11.62 -15.97 7.14
C GLN A 19 10.24 -15.41 7.43
N SER A 20 10.10 -14.61 8.49
CA SER A 20 8.81 -13.99 8.83
C SER A 20 8.33 -13.00 7.77
N LEU A 21 9.24 -12.23 7.17
CA LEU A 21 8.92 -11.28 6.10
C LEU A 21 8.51 -11.97 4.81
N TYR A 22 9.18 -13.07 4.42
CA TYR A 22 8.75 -13.84 3.25
C TYR A 22 7.36 -14.47 3.42
N LEU A 23 7.06 -15.00 4.61
CA LEU A 23 5.73 -15.53 4.91
C LEU A 23 4.67 -14.43 4.87
N ASN A 24 5.00 -13.23 5.36
CA ASN A 24 4.12 -12.09 5.28
C ASN A 24 3.87 -11.69 3.81
N LEU A 25 4.94 -11.56 3.02
CA LEU A 25 4.88 -11.22 1.60
C LEU A 25 4.04 -12.22 0.79
N SER A 26 4.21 -13.52 1.00
CA SER A 26 3.39 -14.53 0.31
C SER A 26 1.92 -14.39 0.68
N SER A 27 1.61 -14.17 1.96
CA SER A 27 0.22 -13.99 2.42
C SER A 27 -0.44 -12.72 1.84
N LEU A 28 0.34 -11.63 1.68
CA LEU A 28 -0.16 -10.40 1.08
C LEU A 28 -0.44 -10.57 -0.42
N ARG A 29 0.44 -11.27 -1.14
CA ARG A 29 0.24 -11.57 -2.57
C ARG A 29 -0.98 -12.47 -2.80
N GLU A 30 -1.21 -13.46 -1.94
CA GLU A 30 -2.42 -14.29 -1.99
C GLU A 30 -3.70 -13.46 -1.79
N ARG A 31 -3.68 -12.54 -0.81
CA ARG A 31 -4.81 -11.61 -0.58
C ARG A 31 -5.03 -10.72 -1.79
N GLU A 32 -3.98 -10.11 -2.35
CA GLU A 32 -4.08 -9.24 -3.52
C GLU A 32 -4.68 -10.01 -4.71
N ALA A 33 -4.19 -11.22 -4.98
CA ALA A 33 -4.73 -12.08 -6.03
C ALA A 33 -6.23 -12.39 -5.81
N SER A 34 -6.64 -12.66 -4.57
CA SER A 34 -8.05 -12.89 -4.24
C SER A 34 -8.91 -11.65 -4.50
N TYR A 35 -8.45 -10.46 -4.10
CA TYR A 35 -9.18 -9.21 -4.34
C TYR A 35 -9.26 -8.86 -5.81
N ILE A 36 -8.23 -9.15 -6.59
CA ILE A 36 -8.25 -8.93 -8.03
C ILE A 36 -9.27 -9.86 -8.69
N ALA A 37 -9.33 -11.13 -8.30
CA ALA A 37 -10.33 -12.07 -8.80
C ALA A 37 -11.76 -11.59 -8.49
N VAL A 38 -12.02 -11.09 -7.28
CA VAL A 38 -13.34 -10.57 -6.89
C VAL A 38 -13.63 -9.20 -7.54
N SER A 39 -12.63 -8.34 -7.70
CA SER A 39 -12.77 -7.02 -8.32
C SER A 39 -13.21 -7.09 -9.78
N ALA A 40 -13.00 -8.21 -10.45
CA ALA A 40 -13.56 -8.45 -11.78
C ALA A 40 -15.10 -8.37 -11.79
N ALA A 41 -15.75 -8.68 -10.66
CA ALA A 41 -17.19 -8.58 -10.47
C ALA A 41 -17.62 -7.25 -9.84
N VAL A 42 -16.90 -6.76 -8.81
CA VAL A 42 -17.24 -5.49 -8.11
C VAL A 42 -15.98 -4.63 -7.89
N PRO A 43 -15.56 -3.87 -8.90
CA PRO A 43 -14.28 -3.19 -8.86
C PRO A 43 -14.25 -1.94 -7.98
N GLU A 44 -15.38 -1.23 -7.81
CA GLU A 44 -15.43 0.03 -7.03
C GLU A 44 -15.05 -0.17 -5.57
N LEU A 45 -15.54 -1.24 -4.94
CA LEU A 45 -15.37 -1.48 -3.51
C LEU A 45 -13.95 -1.94 -3.13
N LEU A 46 -13.21 -2.54 -4.07
CA LEU A 46 -11.95 -3.22 -3.77
C LEU A 46 -10.71 -2.46 -4.23
N THR A 47 -10.87 -1.37 -4.99
CA THR A 47 -9.72 -0.58 -5.49
C THR A 47 -8.83 -0.04 -4.36
N HIS A 48 -9.43 0.55 -3.32
CA HIS A 48 -8.67 1.05 -2.17
C HIS A 48 -7.95 -0.07 -1.43
N GLN A 49 -8.58 -1.23 -1.27
CA GLN A 49 -7.97 -2.39 -0.59
C GLN A 49 -6.80 -2.95 -1.39
N ILE A 50 -6.91 -3.01 -2.72
CA ILE A 50 -5.81 -3.42 -3.61
C ILE A 50 -4.65 -2.42 -3.52
N ASP A 51 -4.94 -1.12 -3.49
CA ASP A 51 -3.90 -0.07 -3.36
C ASP A 51 -3.17 -0.11 -2.01
N ASP A 52 -3.89 -0.43 -0.93
CA ASP A 52 -3.29 -0.61 0.39
C ASP A 52 -2.39 -1.85 0.44
N LEU A 53 -2.85 -2.97 -0.13
CA LEU A 53 -2.05 -4.21 -0.20
C LEU A 53 -0.76 -4.02 -0.98
N ARG A 54 -0.80 -3.31 -2.11
CA ARG A 54 0.43 -3.05 -2.88
C ARG A 54 1.43 -2.19 -2.14
N ARG A 55 0.96 -1.20 -1.38
CA ARG A 55 1.84 -0.39 -0.53
C ARG A 55 2.48 -1.26 0.55
N GLN A 56 1.74 -2.18 1.15
CA GLN A 56 2.28 -3.13 2.13
C GLN A 56 3.30 -4.09 1.50
N ILE A 57 3.01 -4.64 0.32
CA ILE A 57 3.95 -5.51 -0.41
C ILE A 57 5.25 -4.76 -0.70
N ASN A 58 5.17 -3.55 -1.25
CA ASN A 58 6.35 -2.75 -1.54
C ASN A 58 7.17 -2.43 -0.29
N GLN A 59 6.50 -2.12 0.83
CA GLN A 59 7.17 -1.87 2.10
C GLN A 59 7.92 -3.11 2.60
N VAL A 60 7.29 -4.29 2.56
CA VAL A 60 7.94 -5.54 2.98
C VAL A 60 9.14 -5.87 2.06
N GLU A 61 9.01 -5.62 0.76
CA GLU A 61 10.14 -5.79 -0.17
C GLU A 61 11.28 -4.79 0.10
N ASP A 62 10.98 -3.54 0.47
CA ASP A 62 11.99 -2.57 0.87
C ASP A 62 12.69 -2.98 2.18
N GLU A 63 11.96 -3.55 3.13
CA GLU A 63 12.51 -4.12 4.38
C GLU A 63 13.43 -5.32 4.09
N LEU A 64 13.04 -6.22 3.18
CA LEU A 64 13.87 -7.35 2.76
C LEU A 64 15.17 -6.88 2.09
N LEU A 65 15.10 -5.85 1.23
CA LEU A 65 16.29 -5.22 0.64
C LEU A 65 17.20 -4.59 1.70
N ALA A 66 16.63 -3.91 2.69
CA ALA A 66 17.37 -3.32 3.79
C ALA A 66 18.08 -4.38 4.66
N LEU A 67 17.51 -5.58 4.76
CA LEU A 67 18.14 -6.73 5.42
C LEU A 67 19.21 -7.43 4.57
N GLY A 68 19.43 -6.97 3.33
CA GLY A 68 20.50 -7.43 2.45
C GLY A 68 20.08 -8.47 1.41
N ASP A 69 18.78 -8.66 1.17
CA ASP A 69 18.30 -9.53 0.09
C ASP A 69 18.31 -8.82 -1.26
N GLU A 70 19.50 -8.71 -1.86
CA GLU A 70 19.71 -8.09 -3.17
C GLU A 70 18.99 -8.82 -4.31
N SER A 71 18.48 -10.04 -4.09
CA SER A 71 17.75 -10.80 -5.12
C SER A 71 16.45 -10.09 -5.54
N LEU A 72 15.93 -9.19 -4.70
CA LEU A 72 14.76 -8.38 -4.97
C LEU A 72 15.06 -7.11 -5.80
N ASP A 73 16.32 -6.68 -5.90
CA ASP A 73 16.71 -5.48 -6.65
C ASP A 73 16.81 -5.76 -8.17
N THR A 74 15.67 -6.17 -8.72
CA THR A 74 15.54 -6.50 -10.13
C THR A 74 15.08 -5.28 -10.93
N PRO A 75 15.46 -5.20 -12.23
CA PRO A 75 14.91 -4.15 -13.11
C PRO A 75 13.39 -4.24 -13.23
N ALA A 76 12.82 -5.45 -13.06
CA ALA A 76 11.38 -5.68 -13.03
C ALA A 76 10.70 -4.95 -11.85
N ARG A 77 11.29 -5.09 -10.65
CA ARG A 77 10.82 -4.41 -9.44
C ARG A 77 10.95 -2.90 -9.55
N ARG A 78 12.09 -2.39 -10.03
CA ARG A 78 12.28 -0.94 -10.22
C ARG A 78 11.22 -0.34 -11.14
N ALA A 79 10.96 -0.99 -12.29
CA ALA A 79 9.89 -0.57 -13.19
C ALA A 79 8.50 -0.64 -12.54
N TYR A 80 8.26 -1.60 -11.64
CA TYR A 80 7.00 -1.70 -10.89
C TYR A 80 6.84 -0.56 -9.88
N VAL A 81 7.88 -0.25 -9.10
CA VAL A 81 7.89 0.87 -8.14
C VAL A 81 7.72 2.21 -8.86
N ASP A 82 8.41 2.42 -9.98
CA ASP A 82 8.23 3.61 -10.82
C ASP A 82 6.79 3.69 -11.36
N GLY A 83 6.19 2.55 -11.72
CA GLY A 83 4.78 2.48 -12.13
C GLY A 83 3.82 2.91 -11.01
N LEU A 84 4.09 2.49 -9.78
CA LEU A 84 3.30 2.85 -8.60
C LEU A 84 3.39 4.35 -8.29
N THR A 85 4.59 4.94 -8.35
CA THR A 85 4.76 6.38 -8.12
C THR A 85 4.07 7.21 -9.21
N ALA A 86 4.12 6.77 -10.47
CA ALA A 86 3.38 7.39 -11.56
C ALA A 86 1.85 7.31 -11.35
N GLU A 87 1.36 6.17 -10.86
CA GLU A 87 -0.06 5.97 -10.53
C GLU A 87 -0.51 6.89 -9.40
N GLN A 88 0.28 7.01 -8.33
CA GLN A 88 0.01 7.93 -7.21
C GLN A 88 -0.01 9.40 -7.65
N SER A 89 0.80 9.74 -8.65
CA SER A 89 0.82 11.07 -9.26
C SER A 89 -0.36 11.33 -10.21
N GLY A 90 -1.25 10.36 -10.41
CA GLY A 90 -2.38 10.44 -11.33
C GLY A 90 -2.01 10.23 -12.81
N ASN A 91 -0.75 9.92 -13.11
CA ASN A 91 -0.24 9.70 -14.46
C ASN A 91 -0.48 8.25 -14.91
N PHE A 92 -1.74 7.88 -15.11
CA PHE A 92 -2.14 6.50 -15.41
C PHE A 92 -1.52 5.94 -16.71
N ASP A 93 -1.31 6.78 -17.73
CA ASP A 93 -0.68 6.34 -18.98
C ASP A 93 0.79 5.95 -18.81
N ALA A 94 1.53 6.73 -18.00
CA ALA A 94 2.91 6.43 -17.65
C ALA A 94 3.00 5.18 -16.77
N ALA A 95 2.13 5.08 -15.76
CA ALA A 95 2.03 3.90 -14.90
C ALA A 95 1.80 2.62 -15.72
N LEU A 96 0.87 2.67 -16.69
CA LEU A 96 0.54 1.51 -17.50
C LEU A 96 1.68 1.07 -18.43
N LYS A 97 2.51 2.01 -18.91
CA LYS A 97 3.75 1.69 -19.65
C LYS A 97 4.77 0.99 -18.75
N LEU A 98 4.99 1.53 -17.55
CA LEU A 98 5.94 1.01 -16.57
C LEU A 98 5.52 -0.37 -16.07
N TYR A 99 4.25 -0.58 -15.75
CA TYR A 99 3.75 -1.90 -15.39
C TYR A 99 3.83 -2.91 -16.53
N ARG A 100 3.62 -2.50 -17.79
CA ARG A 100 3.87 -3.40 -18.94
C ARG A 100 5.35 -3.78 -19.06
N GLN A 101 6.26 -2.87 -18.75
CA GLN A 101 7.69 -3.17 -18.72
C GLN A 101 8.02 -4.14 -17.58
N ALA A 102 7.43 -3.95 -16.39
CA ALA A 102 7.55 -4.90 -15.28
C ALA A 102 6.98 -6.28 -15.65
N ALA A 103 5.83 -6.35 -16.34
CA ALA A 103 5.24 -7.61 -16.80
C ALA A 103 6.14 -8.33 -17.84
N ARG A 104 6.75 -7.58 -18.76
CA ARG A 104 7.71 -8.14 -19.74
C ARG A 104 8.96 -8.72 -19.10
N THR A 105 9.33 -8.19 -17.93
CA THR A 105 10.47 -8.66 -17.12
C THR A 105 10.04 -9.63 -16.03
N SER A 106 8.82 -10.18 -16.15
CA SER A 106 8.27 -11.24 -15.28
C SER A 106 8.04 -10.83 -13.82
N HIS A 107 7.69 -9.57 -13.56
CA HIS A 107 7.24 -9.18 -12.23
C HIS A 107 5.89 -9.84 -11.89
N PRO A 108 5.78 -10.57 -10.77
CA PRO A 108 4.58 -11.35 -10.44
C PRO A 108 3.32 -10.48 -10.32
N ASP A 109 3.47 -9.27 -9.79
CA ASP A 109 2.35 -8.38 -9.47
C ASP A 109 2.03 -7.36 -10.59
N ALA A 110 2.75 -7.41 -11.73
CA ALA A 110 2.56 -6.41 -12.78
C ALA A 110 1.21 -6.54 -13.53
N ASP A 111 0.75 -7.76 -13.79
CA ASP A 111 -0.54 -7.97 -14.49
C ASP A 111 -1.74 -7.58 -13.61
N ALA A 112 -1.60 -7.80 -12.31
CA ALA A 112 -2.49 -7.28 -11.27
C ALA A 112 -2.57 -5.74 -11.34
N ALA A 113 -1.42 -5.07 -11.37
CA ALA A 113 -1.33 -3.62 -11.48
C ALA A 113 -1.95 -3.05 -12.75
N ILE A 114 -1.65 -3.64 -13.92
CA ILE A 114 -2.23 -3.23 -15.20
C ILE A 114 -3.76 -3.27 -15.16
N ARG A 115 -4.35 -4.33 -14.58
CA ARG A 115 -5.82 -4.46 -14.49
C ARG A 115 -6.44 -3.35 -13.63
N SER A 116 -5.87 -3.09 -12.46
CA SER A 116 -6.36 -2.04 -11.56
C SER A 116 -6.27 -0.63 -12.17
N VAL A 117 -5.16 -0.30 -12.86
CA VAL A 117 -5.01 1.01 -13.52
C VAL A 117 -6.02 1.16 -14.65
N ARG A 118 -6.23 0.13 -15.47
CA ARG A 118 -7.27 0.15 -16.52
C ARG A 118 -8.66 0.41 -15.93
N TYR A 119 -8.93 -0.15 -14.76
CA TYR A 119 -10.17 0.11 -14.06
C TYR A 119 -10.27 1.58 -13.62
N LYS A 120 -9.23 2.14 -12.98
CA LYS A 120 -9.18 3.56 -12.60
C LYS A 120 -9.37 4.50 -13.79
N ILE A 121 -8.75 4.21 -14.93
CA ILE A 121 -8.94 4.95 -16.18
C ILE A 121 -10.41 4.90 -16.64
N ARG A 122 -11.02 3.71 -16.62
CA ARG A 122 -12.43 3.55 -17.00
C ARG A 122 -13.37 4.28 -16.04
N ALA A 123 -13.13 4.17 -14.73
CA ALA A 123 -13.90 4.85 -13.71
C ALA A 123 -13.80 6.38 -13.88
N ALA A 124 -12.60 6.92 -14.14
CA ALA A 124 -12.39 8.33 -14.43
C ALA A 124 -13.15 8.80 -15.68
N LYS A 125 -13.18 7.98 -16.74
CA LYS A 125 -13.90 8.27 -17.99
C LYS A 125 -15.43 8.18 -17.85
N ASN A 126 -15.92 7.27 -17.00
CA ASN A 126 -17.34 7.04 -16.78
C ASN A 126 -17.94 7.96 -15.69
N ARG A 127 -17.15 8.88 -15.11
CA ARG A 127 -17.72 9.90 -14.24
C ARG A 127 -18.71 10.73 -15.06
N PRO A 128 -19.97 10.86 -14.62
CA PRO A 128 -20.94 11.65 -15.35
C PRO A 128 -20.40 13.08 -15.46
N VAL A 129 -20.48 13.65 -16.67
CA VAL A 129 -19.96 14.98 -17.06
C VAL A 129 -20.60 16.15 -16.27
N GLY A 130 -21.34 15.87 -15.19
CA GLY A 130 -22.08 16.83 -14.37
C GLY A 130 -21.89 16.72 -12.85
N THR A 131 -21.07 15.80 -12.32
CA THR A 131 -20.66 15.90 -10.90
C THR A 131 -19.53 16.91 -10.78
N ALA A 132 -19.92 18.19 -10.82
CA ALA A 132 -19.11 19.25 -10.24
C ALA A 132 -18.64 18.80 -8.85
N PRO A 133 -17.37 19.03 -8.48
CA PRO A 133 -16.96 18.83 -7.10
C PRO A 133 -17.92 19.67 -6.25
N TRP A 134 -18.53 19.04 -5.26
CA TRP A 134 -19.32 19.73 -4.24
C TRP A 134 -18.33 20.59 -3.43
N ILE A 135 -17.91 21.71 -4.02
CA ILE A 135 -17.21 22.80 -3.36
C ILE A 135 -18.32 23.46 -2.54
N GLY A 136 -18.48 22.96 -1.32
CA GLY A 136 -19.20 23.67 -0.29
C GLY A 136 -18.54 25.04 -0.09
N GLY A 137 -19.29 26.08 -0.46
CA GLY A 137 -19.20 27.41 0.12
C GLY A 137 -17.88 28.18 0.02
N SER A 138 -17.77 29.04 -0.99
CA SER A 138 -17.86 30.48 -0.73
C SER A 138 -17.94 31.27 -2.02
N ALA A 139 -19.05 32.00 -2.13
CA ALA A 139 -19.25 33.04 -3.11
C ALA A 139 -18.32 34.22 -2.82
N SER A 140 -17.41 34.53 -3.74
CA SER A 140 -17.02 35.92 -4.04
C SER A 140 -16.06 35.99 -5.23
N GLY A 141 -16.65 36.22 -6.41
CA GLY A 141 -16.27 37.33 -7.29
C GLY A 141 -14.83 37.51 -7.78
N ARG A 142 -14.72 37.46 -9.12
CA ARG A 142 -13.88 38.30 -9.99
C ARG A 142 -12.45 37.83 -10.30
N ARG A 143 -12.32 37.35 -11.55
CA ARG A 143 -11.29 37.66 -12.57
C ARG A 143 -9.94 38.16 -12.03
N PHE A 144 -8.88 37.36 -12.15
CA PHE A 144 -7.56 37.91 -12.44
C PHE A 144 -6.71 36.96 -13.29
N ARG A 145 -6.08 37.58 -14.30
CA ARG A 145 -5.09 37.02 -15.23
C ARG A 145 -3.70 37.05 -14.59
N LEU A 146 -2.88 36.07 -14.99
CA LEU A 146 -1.42 36.10 -15.18
C LEU A 146 -0.46 36.25 -13.99
N SER A 147 0.71 35.64 -14.24
CA SER A 147 2.07 35.84 -13.71
C SER A 147 2.52 35.17 -12.41
N ALA A 148 3.46 34.22 -12.63
CA ALA A 148 4.70 33.92 -11.91
C ALA A 148 5.09 34.78 -10.69
N GLY A 149 5.61 34.09 -9.66
CA GLY A 149 6.53 34.69 -8.68
C GLY A 149 6.44 34.12 -7.27
N LEU A 150 7.41 33.24 -6.94
CA LEU A 150 8.28 33.28 -5.74
C LEU A 150 7.70 33.37 -4.30
N VAL A 151 8.40 32.66 -3.40
CA VAL A 151 8.42 32.74 -1.92
C VAL A 151 7.24 32.01 -1.24
N GLY A 152 7.39 31.14 -0.25
CA GLY A 152 8.49 30.76 0.62
C GLY A 152 7.89 30.35 1.98
N LEU A 153 8.50 29.34 2.63
CA LEU A 153 8.57 29.12 4.09
C LEU A 153 7.37 29.58 4.98
N VAL A 154 6.60 28.70 5.64
CA VAL A 154 6.94 27.92 6.85
C VAL A 154 5.99 28.28 8.02
N LEU A 155 5.76 27.25 8.87
CA LEU A 155 5.29 27.22 10.26
C LEU A 155 3.78 27.14 10.60
N LEU A 156 3.48 26.00 11.25
CA LEU A 156 2.73 25.83 12.52
C LEU A 156 1.34 26.51 12.57
N SER A 157 0.25 25.78 12.71
CA SER A 157 -0.16 25.15 13.98
C SER A 157 -1.52 24.48 13.79
N LEU A 158 -1.69 23.22 14.20
CA LEU A 158 -2.73 22.80 15.15
C LEU A 158 -2.66 21.28 15.35
N VAL A 159 -1.86 20.89 16.33
CA VAL A 159 -2.06 19.64 17.08
C VAL A 159 -3.01 20.00 18.21
N ALA A 160 -4.23 19.47 18.19
CA ALA A 160 -5.10 19.42 19.35
C ALA A 160 -6.22 18.38 19.16
N VAL A 161 -6.12 17.33 19.99
CA VAL A 161 -7.26 16.70 20.68
C VAL A 161 -8.13 15.74 19.85
N THR A 162 -7.90 14.43 20.04
CA THR A 162 -8.95 13.45 20.43
C THR A 162 -8.28 12.14 20.86
N ILE A 163 -7.83 12.09 22.12
CA ILE A 163 -7.61 10.84 22.86
C ILE A 163 -8.76 10.73 23.86
N ALA A 164 -9.79 9.96 23.54
CA ALA A 164 -10.75 9.40 24.50
C ALA A 164 -11.66 8.39 23.79
N ALA A 165 -11.31 7.10 23.85
CA ALA A 165 -12.24 5.95 23.93
C ALA A 165 -11.56 4.63 23.48
N VAL A 166 -10.50 4.20 24.17
CA VAL A 166 -10.02 2.80 24.07
C VAL A 166 -9.72 2.30 25.47
N SER A 167 -10.75 1.88 26.21
CA SER A 167 -10.59 1.16 27.47
C SER A 167 -11.86 0.42 27.91
N SER A 168 -12.43 -0.47 27.09
CA SER A 168 -13.57 -1.28 27.55
C SER A 168 -13.74 -2.68 26.97
N TRP A 169 -12.67 -3.37 26.57
CA TRP A 169 -12.77 -4.80 26.17
C TRP A 169 -11.68 -5.64 26.83
N ARG A 170 -11.84 -5.91 28.13
CA ARG A 170 -11.10 -6.98 28.83
C ARG A 170 -11.95 -7.59 29.93
N ARG A 171 -12.88 -8.46 29.54
CA ARG A 171 -13.41 -9.55 30.38
C ARG A 171 -13.74 -10.75 29.49
N SER A 172 -12.80 -11.66 29.36
CA SER A 172 -13.11 -13.02 28.91
C SER A 172 -13.69 -13.79 30.10
N PRO A 173 -14.85 -14.46 29.96
CA PRO A 173 -15.34 -15.39 30.98
C PRO A 173 -14.50 -16.67 31.00
N ALA A 174 -14.30 -17.21 32.21
CA ALA A 174 -13.54 -18.43 32.48
C ALA A 174 -14.20 -19.68 31.84
N PRO A 175 -13.41 -20.71 31.47
CA PRO A 175 -13.96 -21.98 31.01
C PRO A 175 -14.56 -22.79 32.19
N PRO A 176 -15.64 -23.56 31.96
CA PRO A 176 -16.24 -24.42 32.98
C PRO A 176 -15.37 -25.66 33.29
N PRO A 177 -15.47 -26.22 34.51
CA PRO A 177 -14.73 -27.41 34.91
C PRO A 177 -15.26 -28.66 34.19
N VAL A 178 -14.33 -29.48 33.70
CA VAL A 178 -14.59 -30.77 33.07
C VAL A 178 -14.97 -31.77 34.17
N ALA A 179 -16.22 -32.25 34.16
CA ALA A 179 -16.66 -33.32 35.03
C ALA A 179 -16.04 -34.65 34.55
N ALA A 180 -15.27 -35.29 35.43
CA ALA A 180 -14.78 -36.64 35.26
C ALA A 180 -15.96 -37.61 35.32
N ALA A 181 -16.19 -38.36 34.24
CA ALA A 181 -17.04 -39.54 34.26
C ALA A 181 -16.15 -40.76 34.48
N THR A 182 -16.40 -41.41 35.62
CA THR A 182 -16.02 -42.79 35.98
C THR A 182 -16.61 -43.81 35.03
#